data_AF-A0A7S2LRB4-F1
#
_entry.id   AF-A0A7S2LRB4-F1
#
_cell.length_a   1.000
_cell.length_b   1.000
_cell.length_c   1.000
_cell.angle_alpha   90.00
_cell.angle_beta   90.00
_cell.angle_gamma   90.00
#
_symmetry.space_group_name_H-M   'P 1'
#
loop_
_entity.id
_entity.type
_entity.pdbx_description
1 polymer ?
#
loop_
_entity_poly.entity_id
_entity_poly.type
_entity_poly.pdbx_seq_one_letter_code
_entity_poly.pdbx_strand_id
1 'polypeptide(L)'
;SPAPSVQPSLNPTPAPNSVSERFKLRLYWSPNYNWQETRKETFWCWQCRGGCKVDKLIEIDHCKGADYFQYYGEDNSYRPFSNPELCVTEDGFDKESRPLRLKKCNGGIKQKWDNSGYSESVGFNFDKSKPWEIHPESKMDKCVTQMHHPKAHERVFIRRCQKPRINTTSKWVTYG
;
A
#
# COMPACT_ATOMS: atom_id res chain seq x y z
N SER A 1 -11.14 27.10 51.19
CA SER A 1 -10.37 26.77 49.97
C SER A 1 -11.32 26.27 48.91
N PRO A 2 -11.45 26.92 47.74
CA PRO A 2 -12.30 26.42 46.65
C PRO A 2 -11.59 25.29 45.88
N ALA A 3 -12.37 24.30 45.47
CA ALA A 3 -11.91 23.14 44.71
C ALA A 3 -11.54 23.52 43.25
N PRO A 4 -10.59 22.81 42.61
CA PRO A 4 -10.19 23.09 41.25
C PRO A 4 -11.26 22.67 40.23
N SER A 5 -11.51 23.55 39.25
CA SER A 5 -12.42 23.31 38.12
C SER A 5 -11.78 22.33 37.13
N VAL A 6 -12.41 21.17 36.93
CA VAL A 6 -12.08 20.23 35.86
C VAL A 6 -13.00 20.56 34.68
N GLN A 7 -12.63 21.56 33.87
CA GLN A 7 -13.23 21.75 32.55
C GLN A 7 -12.18 21.48 31.48
N PRO A 8 -12.34 20.43 30.67
CA PRO A 8 -11.55 20.24 29.46
C PRO A 8 -11.80 21.40 28.48
N SER A 9 -10.71 21.95 27.95
CA SER A 9 -10.73 22.96 26.89
C SER A 9 -11.44 22.41 25.64
N LEU A 10 -12.41 23.16 25.11
CA LEU A 10 -13.16 22.85 23.88
C LEU A 10 -12.41 23.21 22.59
N ASN A 11 -11.08 23.32 22.60
CA ASN A 11 -10.32 23.53 21.37
C ASN A 11 -10.01 22.18 20.72
N PRO A 12 -10.67 21.80 19.60
CA PRO A 12 -10.21 20.66 18.83
C PRO A 12 -8.79 20.93 18.33
N THR A 13 -7.85 20.07 18.71
CA THR A 13 -6.54 19.97 18.07
C THR A 13 -6.78 19.83 16.56
N PRO A 14 -6.18 20.67 15.70
CA PRO A 14 -6.24 20.44 14.26
C PRO A 14 -5.74 19.02 13.99
N ALA A 15 -6.56 18.21 13.32
CA ALA A 15 -6.12 16.89 12.88
C ALA A 15 -4.83 17.06 12.07
N PRO A 16 -3.77 16.28 12.32
CA PRO A 16 -2.59 16.36 11.47
C PRO A 16 -3.05 15.94 10.07
N ASN A 17 -2.96 16.87 9.12
CA ASN A 17 -2.98 16.59 7.69
C ASN A 17 -1.79 15.67 7.40
N SER A 18 -1.93 14.39 7.72
CA SER A 18 -0.81 13.46 7.85
C SER A 18 -0.51 12.82 6.50
N VAL A 19 0.02 13.66 5.61
CA VAL A 19 0.73 13.16 4.44
C VAL A 19 2.03 12.53 4.94
N SER A 20 2.26 11.27 4.60
CA SER A 20 3.46 10.55 4.99
C SER A 20 4.72 11.13 4.32
N GLU A 21 5.89 10.84 4.88
CA GLU A 21 7.14 10.92 4.11
C GLU A 21 7.06 10.06 2.85
N ARG A 22 7.91 10.36 1.85
CA ARG A 22 7.97 9.55 0.63
C ARG A 22 8.64 8.20 0.91
N PHE A 23 8.12 7.13 0.33
CA PHE A 23 8.67 5.78 0.45
C PHE A 23 8.57 5.02 -0.86
N LYS A 24 9.41 4.01 -1.05
CA LYS A 24 9.14 2.94 -2.02
C LYS A 24 8.34 1.87 -1.31
N LEU A 25 7.43 1.23 -2.01
CA LEU A 25 6.68 0.10 -1.46
C LEU A 25 7.25 -1.20 -1.99
N ARG A 26 7.81 -2.02 -1.09
CA ARG A 26 8.52 -3.27 -1.42
C ARG A 26 7.70 -4.47 -1.00
N LEU A 27 7.64 -5.50 -1.84
CA LEU A 27 7.08 -6.79 -1.47
C LEU A 27 7.94 -7.39 -0.34
N TYR A 28 7.30 -7.79 0.75
CA TYR A 28 8.01 -8.34 1.90
C TYR A 28 8.57 -9.73 1.57
N TRP A 29 9.82 -9.97 1.94
CA TRP A 29 10.50 -11.26 1.79
C TRP A 29 11.06 -11.71 3.14
N SER A 30 11.14 -13.03 3.33
CA SER A 30 11.71 -13.66 4.52
C SER A 30 12.56 -14.88 4.11
N PRO A 31 13.61 -15.26 4.86
CA PRO A 31 14.49 -16.40 4.54
C PRO A 31 13.80 -17.75 4.32
N ASN A 32 12.59 -17.93 4.85
CA ASN A 32 11.79 -19.13 4.63
C ASN A 32 10.96 -19.12 3.33
N TYR A 33 10.92 -17.99 2.60
CA TYR A 33 10.17 -17.89 1.35
C TYR A 33 10.97 -18.51 0.20
N ASN A 34 10.31 -19.36 -0.58
CA ASN A 34 10.89 -20.01 -1.75
C ASN A 34 10.24 -19.44 -3.02
N TRP A 35 10.89 -18.43 -3.61
CA TRP A 35 10.41 -17.75 -4.81
C TRP A 35 11.33 -18.10 -5.98
N GLN A 36 10.78 -18.44 -7.15
CA GLN A 36 11.57 -18.89 -8.31
C GLN A 36 12.54 -20.03 -7.95
N GLU A 37 12.09 -20.99 -7.13
CA GLU A 37 12.90 -22.13 -6.68
C GLU A 37 14.18 -21.73 -5.92
N THR A 38 14.22 -20.49 -5.40
CA THR A 38 15.32 -20.00 -4.59
C THR A 38 14.86 -19.30 -3.32
N ARG A 39 15.68 -19.41 -2.27
CA ARG A 39 15.57 -18.62 -1.04
C ARG A 39 16.49 -17.41 -1.07
N LYS A 40 17.00 -17.02 -2.25
CA LYS A 40 17.76 -15.78 -2.38
C LYS A 40 16.79 -14.61 -2.33
N GLU A 41 17.10 -13.65 -1.48
CA GLU A 41 16.33 -12.42 -1.36
C GLU A 41 16.32 -11.66 -2.69
N THR A 42 15.12 -11.28 -3.15
CA THR A 42 14.97 -10.38 -4.31
C THR A 42 13.98 -9.28 -3.94
N PHE A 43 14.38 -8.04 -4.21
CA PHE A 43 13.63 -6.86 -3.80
C PHE A 43 12.77 -6.32 -4.94
N TRP A 44 11.48 -6.60 -4.84
CA TRP A 44 10.45 -6.17 -5.77
C TRP A 44 9.69 -4.96 -5.21
N CYS A 45 9.70 -3.83 -5.91
CA CYS A 45 9.04 -2.60 -5.49
C CYS A 45 7.96 -2.18 -6.50
N TRP A 46 6.94 -1.46 -6.02
CA TRP A 46 5.96 -0.80 -6.88
C TRP A 46 6.65 0.15 -7.87
N GLN A 47 6.20 0.10 -9.12
CA GLN A 47 6.76 0.87 -10.22
C GLN A 47 5.66 1.28 -11.20
N CYS A 48 5.78 2.50 -11.72
CA CYS A 48 5.05 3.02 -12.86
C CYS A 48 5.98 3.03 -14.09
N ARG A 49 5.92 1.99 -14.93
CA ARG A 49 6.83 1.92 -16.08
C ARG A 49 6.65 3.11 -17.04
N GLY A 50 7.75 3.83 -17.27
CA GLY A 50 7.76 5.06 -18.07
C GLY A 50 7.16 6.28 -17.35
N GLY A 51 7.17 6.27 -16.02
CA GLY A 51 6.70 7.34 -15.14
C GLY A 51 5.23 7.22 -14.73
N CYS A 52 4.91 7.74 -13.54
CA CYS A 52 3.57 7.75 -12.99
C CYS A 52 2.69 8.84 -13.65
N LYS A 53 1.86 8.42 -14.62
CA LYS A 53 0.92 9.25 -15.38
C LYS A 53 -0.49 8.67 -15.28
N VAL A 54 -1.50 9.43 -15.69
CA VAL A 54 -2.90 8.96 -15.75
C VAL A 54 -3.00 7.63 -16.50
N ASP A 55 -3.82 6.73 -15.98
CA ASP A 55 -4.10 5.37 -16.45
C ASP A 55 -2.93 4.39 -16.49
N LYS A 56 -1.75 4.81 -16.02
CA LYS A 56 -0.62 3.88 -15.82
C LYS A 56 -0.98 2.83 -14.78
N LEU A 57 -0.63 1.60 -15.11
CA LEU A 57 -0.73 0.47 -14.20
C LEU A 57 0.44 0.44 -13.23
N ILE A 58 0.22 -0.19 -12.08
CA ILE A 58 1.26 -0.46 -11.09
C ILE A 58 1.77 -1.88 -11.30
N GLU A 59 3.08 -2.01 -11.38
CA GLU A 59 3.79 -3.28 -11.48
C GLU A 59 4.78 -3.42 -10.34
N ILE A 60 5.35 -4.61 -10.20
CA ILE A 60 6.57 -4.80 -9.44
C ILE A 60 7.80 -4.82 -10.36
N ASP A 61 8.90 -4.23 -9.90
CA ASP A 61 10.21 -4.29 -10.55
C ASP A 61 11.32 -4.22 -9.49
N HIS A 62 12.59 -4.30 -9.90
CA HIS A 62 13.72 -4.14 -8.99
C HIS A 62 13.63 -2.79 -8.24
N CYS A 63 13.87 -2.81 -6.92
CA CYS A 63 13.78 -1.60 -6.08
C CYS A 63 14.79 -0.48 -6.43
N LYS A 64 15.84 -0.79 -7.19
CA LYS A 64 16.77 0.21 -7.73
C LYS A 64 16.08 0.99 -8.83
N GLY A 65 15.83 2.28 -8.60
CA GLY A 65 15.08 3.13 -9.54
C GLY A 65 13.55 2.99 -9.45
N ALA A 66 13.03 2.33 -8.41
CA ALA A 66 11.59 2.27 -8.16
C ALA A 66 11.00 3.65 -7.80
N ASP A 67 9.73 3.85 -8.14
CA ASP A 67 8.99 5.06 -7.88
C ASP A 67 8.72 5.26 -6.37
N TYR A 68 8.74 6.52 -5.96
CA TYR A 68 8.35 6.91 -4.61
C TYR A 68 6.84 7.19 -4.57
N PHE A 69 6.23 6.82 -3.46
CA PHE A 69 4.83 7.05 -3.12
C PHE A 69 4.73 7.78 -1.79
N GLN A 70 3.55 8.33 -1.52
CA GLN A 70 3.12 8.85 -0.22
C GLN A 70 1.76 8.27 0.11
N TYR A 71 1.49 8.14 1.40
CA TYR A 71 0.19 7.80 1.95
C TYR A 71 -0.45 9.06 2.53
N TYR A 72 -1.71 9.30 2.19
CA TYR A 72 -2.49 10.45 2.63
C TYR A 72 -3.52 9.95 3.63
N GLY A 73 -3.29 10.19 4.92
CA GLY A 73 -4.16 9.71 6.00
C GLY A 73 -5.54 10.37 6.04
N GLU A 74 -5.68 11.57 5.47
CA GLU A 74 -6.97 12.29 5.45
C GLU A 74 -8.02 11.58 4.57
N ASP A 75 -7.59 10.99 3.45
CA ASP A 75 -8.47 10.30 2.51
C ASP A 75 -8.12 8.83 2.28
N ASN A 76 -7.22 8.28 3.11
CA ASN A 76 -6.75 6.90 3.06
C ASN A 76 -6.18 6.48 1.69
N SER A 77 -5.50 7.37 0.97
CA SER A 77 -5.02 7.10 -0.40
C SER A 77 -3.50 6.91 -0.51
N TYR A 78 -3.07 6.04 -1.41
CA TYR A 78 -1.68 5.99 -1.88
C TYR A 78 -1.54 6.82 -3.15
N ARG A 79 -0.49 7.63 -3.24
CA ARG A 79 -0.25 8.53 -4.38
C ARG A 79 1.23 8.52 -4.79
N PRO A 80 1.55 8.56 -6.09
CA PRO A 80 2.92 8.75 -6.54
C PRO A 80 3.47 10.09 -6.06
N PHE A 81 4.69 10.09 -5.52
CA PHE A 81 5.37 11.32 -5.11
C PHE A 81 5.61 12.28 -6.28
N SER A 82 5.85 11.73 -7.48
CA SER A 82 6.08 12.50 -8.70
C SER A 82 4.81 13.18 -9.26
N ASN A 83 3.62 12.72 -8.85
CA ASN A 83 2.35 13.31 -9.25
C ASN A 83 1.25 13.00 -8.21
N PRO A 84 1.10 13.83 -7.17
CA PRO A 84 0.15 13.61 -6.08
C PRO A 84 -1.32 13.89 -6.44
N GLU A 85 -1.62 14.30 -7.68
CA GLU A 85 -3.00 14.38 -8.20
C GLU A 85 -3.56 13.01 -8.61
N LEU A 86 -2.70 11.99 -8.65
CA LEU A 86 -3.06 10.62 -9.01
C LEU A 86 -3.15 9.75 -7.76
N CYS A 87 -4.19 8.94 -7.72
CA CYS A 87 -4.45 7.98 -6.66
C CYS A 87 -4.34 6.56 -7.22
N VAL A 88 -3.69 5.69 -6.45
CA VAL A 88 -3.74 4.24 -6.70
C VAL A 88 -5.20 3.80 -6.58
N THR A 89 -5.72 3.23 -7.66
CA THR A 89 -7.14 2.96 -7.83
C THR A 89 -7.39 1.49 -8.18
N GLU A 90 -8.37 0.89 -7.52
CA GLU A 90 -8.93 -0.42 -7.85
C GLU A 90 -9.51 -0.43 -9.27
N ASP A 91 -9.13 -1.42 -10.09
CA ASP A 91 -9.70 -1.65 -11.43
C ASP A 91 -10.48 -2.99 -11.52
N GLY A 92 -10.61 -3.72 -10.41
CA GLY A 92 -11.33 -4.98 -10.30
C GLY A 92 -10.67 -5.96 -9.33
N PHE A 93 -11.19 -7.20 -9.28
CA PHE A 93 -10.76 -8.24 -8.35
C PHE A 93 -10.43 -9.56 -9.02
N ASP A 94 -9.58 -10.33 -8.34
CA ASP A 94 -9.26 -11.74 -8.60
C ASP A 94 -8.74 -12.03 -10.02
N LYS A 95 -8.32 -10.99 -10.76
CA LYS A 95 -7.86 -11.07 -12.16
C LYS A 95 -6.67 -10.15 -12.41
N GLU A 96 -5.60 -10.70 -12.97
CA GLU A 96 -4.41 -9.95 -13.40
C GLU A 96 -4.70 -8.97 -14.56
N SER A 97 -5.77 -9.22 -15.34
CA SER A 97 -6.27 -8.30 -16.36
C SER A 97 -6.93 -7.05 -15.78
N ARG A 98 -7.08 -6.97 -14.45
CA ARG A 98 -7.61 -5.83 -13.69
C ARG A 98 -6.57 -5.31 -12.69
N PRO A 99 -5.42 -4.79 -13.16
CA PRO A 99 -4.36 -4.30 -12.29
C PRO A 99 -4.77 -3.02 -11.56
N LEU A 100 -4.06 -2.68 -10.49
CA LEU A 100 -4.12 -1.34 -9.93
C LEU A 100 -3.67 -0.32 -10.97
N ARG A 101 -4.37 0.81 -11.01
CA ARG A 101 -4.09 1.90 -11.94
C ARG A 101 -4.01 3.22 -11.22
N LEU A 102 -3.25 4.15 -11.76
CA LEU A 102 -3.25 5.54 -11.38
C LEU A 102 -4.40 6.25 -12.09
N LYS A 103 -5.36 6.77 -11.33
CA LYS A 103 -6.42 7.64 -11.87
C LYS A 103 -6.39 8.95 -11.11
N LYS A 104 -6.97 10.01 -11.67
CA LYS A 104 -7.14 11.28 -10.95
C LYS A 104 -7.83 11.01 -9.61
N CYS A 105 -7.30 11.59 -8.54
CA CYS A 105 -7.92 11.49 -7.23
C CYS A 105 -9.34 12.08 -7.26
N ASN A 106 -10.31 11.35 -6.74
CA ASN A 106 -11.71 11.77 -6.69
C ASN A 106 -12.38 11.46 -5.34
N GLY A 107 -11.63 10.99 -4.35
CA GLY A 107 -12.15 10.63 -3.03
C GLY A 107 -13.08 9.42 -3.00
N GLY A 108 -13.24 8.72 -4.13
CA GLY A 108 -14.12 7.56 -4.25
C GLY A 108 -13.55 6.33 -3.55
N ILE A 109 -14.44 5.43 -3.11
CA ILE A 109 -14.09 4.21 -2.33
C ILE A 109 -13.03 3.32 -3.00
N LYS A 110 -12.91 3.35 -4.34
CA LYS A 110 -11.92 2.60 -5.11
C LYS A 110 -10.49 3.12 -4.95
N GLN A 111 -10.30 4.27 -4.33
CA GLN A 111 -9.01 4.92 -4.08
C GLN A 111 -8.64 4.92 -2.59
N LYS A 112 -9.48 4.32 -1.75
CA LYS A 112 -9.32 4.26 -0.31
C LYS A 112 -8.83 2.89 0.13
N TRP A 113 -7.88 2.89 1.05
CA TRP A 113 -7.19 1.70 1.52
C TRP A 113 -7.31 1.61 3.04
N ASP A 114 -7.63 0.43 3.54
CA ASP A 114 -7.84 0.24 4.98
C ASP A 114 -6.59 0.62 5.77
N ASN A 115 -6.80 1.47 6.77
CA ASN A 115 -5.79 1.87 7.73
C ASN A 115 -6.39 1.92 9.15
N SER A 116 -7.40 1.08 9.38
CA SER A 116 -8.12 0.99 10.64
C SER A 116 -7.24 0.51 11.80
N GLY A 117 -6.12 -0.16 11.49
CA GLY A 117 -5.26 -0.79 12.48
C GLY A 117 -5.94 -1.95 13.21
N TYR A 118 -7.03 -2.50 12.66
CA TYR A 118 -7.76 -3.62 13.29
C TYR A 118 -6.86 -4.85 13.56
N SER A 119 -5.78 -5.00 12.80
CA SER A 119 -4.70 -5.94 13.07
C SER A 119 -3.36 -5.24 12.87
N GLU A 120 -2.35 -5.60 13.65
CA GLU A 120 -0.97 -5.14 13.47
C GLU A 120 -0.40 -5.44 12.07
N SER A 121 -1.04 -6.34 11.32
CA SER A 121 -0.66 -6.73 9.96
C SER A 121 -1.46 -6.05 8.86
N VAL A 122 -2.31 -5.06 9.17
CA VAL A 122 -3.12 -4.33 8.20
C VAL A 122 -2.94 -2.83 8.39
N GLY A 123 -2.82 -2.11 7.27
CA GLY A 123 -2.68 -0.66 7.27
C GLY A 123 -1.24 -0.20 7.13
N PHE A 124 -1.10 1.04 6.69
CA PHE A 124 0.18 1.65 6.37
C PHE A 124 1.12 1.72 7.59
N ASN A 125 2.39 1.37 7.41
CA ASN A 125 3.38 1.39 8.50
C ASN A 125 4.79 1.78 8.01
N PHE A 126 5.49 2.65 8.74
CA PHE A 126 6.90 2.97 8.46
C PHE A 126 7.89 2.01 9.12
N ASP A 127 7.45 1.24 10.12
CA ASP A 127 8.29 0.25 10.76
C ASP A 127 8.54 -0.94 9.82
N LYS A 128 9.76 -1.02 9.28
CA LYS A 128 10.17 -2.07 8.34
C LYS A 128 10.12 -3.47 8.94
N SER A 129 10.11 -3.59 10.28
CA SER A 129 9.96 -4.87 10.97
C SER A 129 8.51 -5.36 11.04
N LYS A 130 7.54 -4.50 10.68
CA LYS A 130 6.10 -4.77 10.74
C LYS A 130 5.49 -4.76 9.33
N PRO A 131 5.74 -5.80 8.51
CA PRO A 131 5.17 -5.89 7.18
C PRO A 131 3.64 -6.05 7.23
N TRP A 132 2.93 -5.34 6.36
CA TRP A 132 1.48 -5.25 6.38
C TRP A 132 0.84 -5.64 5.05
N GLU A 133 -0.43 -6.02 5.11
CA GLU A 133 -1.28 -6.21 3.96
C GLU A 133 -2.00 -4.90 3.61
N ILE A 134 -2.14 -4.64 2.31
CA ILE A 134 -2.90 -3.50 1.81
C ILE A 134 -4.27 -4.03 1.35
N HIS A 135 -5.32 -3.52 1.98
CA HIS A 135 -6.71 -3.90 1.70
C HIS A 135 -7.45 -2.69 1.12
N PRO A 136 -8.32 -2.85 0.11
CA PRO A 136 -9.28 -1.80 -0.21
C PRO A 136 -10.18 -1.54 1.00
N GLU A 137 -10.56 -0.29 1.21
CA GLU A 137 -11.43 0.08 2.33
C GLU A 137 -12.74 -0.75 2.30
N SER A 138 -13.14 -1.24 3.47
CA SER A 138 -14.31 -2.13 3.66
C SER A 138 -14.24 -3.51 3.00
N LYS A 139 -13.08 -3.95 2.46
CA LYS A 139 -12.92 -5.26 1.80
C LYS A 139 -11.78 -6.09 2.40
N MET A 140 -11.91 -6.43 3.69
CA MET A 140 -10.88 -7.09 4.51
C MET A 140 -10.49 -8.52 4.05
N ASP A 141 -11.27 -9.13 3.15
CA ASP A 141 -10.93 -10.43 2.56
C ASP A 141 -10.10 -10.29 1.26
N LYS A 142 -9.78 -9.05 0.84
CA LYS A 142 -9.08 -8.73 -0.40
C LYS A 142 -7.75 -8.03 -0.14
N CYS A 143 -6.68 -8.58 -0.70
CA CYS A 143 -5.32 -8.08 -0.53
C CYS A 143 -4.74 -7.65 -1.88
N VAL A 144 -4.01 -6.53 -1.86
CA VAL A 144 -3.14 -6.12 -2.96
C VAL A 144 -1.92 -7.05 -3.02
N THR A 145 -1.63 -7.57 -4.21
CA THR A 145 -0.60 -8.57 -4.43
C THR A 145 -0.14 -8.55 -5.89
N GLN A 146 0.68 -9.53 -6.25
CA GLN A 146 1.01 -9.92 -7.62
C GLN A 146 0.72 -11.42 -7.81
N MET A 147 1.22 -12.03 -8.89
CA MET A 147 1.16 -13.47 -9.15
C MET A 147 1.97 -14.33 -8.17
N HIS A 148 2.03 -15.65 -8.43
CA HIS A 148 2.84 -16.58 -7.62
C HIS A 148 4.25 -16.65 -8.20
N HIS A 149 5.26 -16.54 -7.34
CA HIS A 149 6.67 -16.36 -7.68
C HIS A 149 6.93 -15.02 -8.39
N PRO A 150 7.25 -13.96 -7.64
CA PRO A 150 7.41 -12.64 -8.23
C PRO A 150 8.50 -12.57 -9.28
N LYS A 151 8.24 -11.80 -10.34
CA LYS A 151 9.17 -11.43 -11.41
C LYS A 151 9.03 -9.95 -11.73
N ALA A 152 10.07 -9.39 -12.33
CA ALA A 152 9.98 -8.03 -12.87
C ALA A 152 8.78 -7.94 -13.82
N HIS A 153 8.16 -6.77 -13.83
CA HIS A 153 7.07 -6.40 -14.73
C HIS A 153 5.72 -7.07 -14.46
N GLU A 154 5.59 -7.81 -13.36
CA GLU A 154 4.31 -8.38 -12.98
C GLU A 154 3.38 -7.32 -12.44
N ARG A 155 2.12 -7.42 -12.84
CA ARG A 155 1.08 -6.48 -12.45
C ARG A 155 0.73 -6.64 -10.98
N VAL A 156 0.52 -5.50 -10.32
CA VAL A 156 -0.07 -5.46 -8.98
C VAL A 156 -1.59 -5.42 -9.14
N PHE A 157 -2.31 -6.32 -8.49
CA PHE A 157 -3.77 -6.42 -8.55
C PHE A 157 -4.35 -6.86 -7.21
N ILE A 158 -5.67 -6.84 -7.09
CA ILE A 158 -6.36 -7.23 -5.86
C ILE A 158 -6.99 -8.61 -6.02
N ARG A 159 -6.85 -9.47 -5.01
CA ARG A 159 -7.51 -10.79 -4.96
C ARG A 159 -7.83 -11.21 -3.53
N ARG A 160 -8.57 -12.30 -3.36
CA ARG A 160 -8.79 -12.91 -2.04
C ARG A 160 -7.48 -13.20 -1.31
N CYS A 161 -7.33 -12.68 -0.09
CA CYS A 161 -6.09 -12.72 0.70
C CYS A 161 -5.55 -14.13 0.96
N GLN A 162 -6.42 -15.14 1.00
CA GLN A 162 -6.02 -16.54 1.21
C GLN A 162 -4.90 -16.97 0.26
N LYS A 163 -5.03 -16.67 -1.04
CA LYS A 163 -4.05 -17.11 -2.04
C LYS A 163 -2.70 -16.38 -1.92
N PRO A 164 -2.63 -15.05 -1.81
CA PRO A 164 -1.40 -14.33 -1.51
C PRO A 164 -0.72 -14.75 -0.20
N ARG A 165 -1.49 -15.06 0.86
CA ARG A 165 -0.92 -15.54 2.13
C ARG A 165 -0.24 -16.90 1.97
N ILE A 166 -0.90 -17.85 1.29
CA ILE A 166 -0.30 -19.16 0.95
C ILE A 166 0.94 -18.98 0.08
N ASN A 167 0.86 -18.08 -0.90
CA ASN A 167 1.94 -17.80 -1.83
C ASN A 167 3.05 -16.92 -1.23
N THR A 168 2.90 -16.47 0.02
CA THR A 168 3.81 -15.53 0.71
C THR A 168 3.97 -14.16 0.04
N THR A 169 2.99 -13.73 -0.77
CA THR A 169 3.00 -12.48 -1.55
C THR A 169 1.95 -11.46 -1.09
N SER A 170 1.38 -11.61 0.12
CA SER A 170 0.35 -10.70 0.63
C SER A 170 0.89 -9.43 1.30
N LYS A 171 2.14 -9.47 1.76
CA LYS A 171 2.70 -8.43 2.62
C LYS A 171 3.64 -7.48 1.89
N TRP A 172 3.61 -6.23 2.32
CA TRP A 172 4.42 -5.12 1.83
C TRP A 172 5.18 -4.46 2.97
N VAL A 173 6.22 -3.71 2.63
CA VAL A 173 7.04 -2.96 3.57
C VAL A 173 7.52 -1.65 2.95
N THR A 174 7.63 -0.59 3.74
CA THR A 174 8.26 0.67 3.29
C THR A 174 9.75 0.44 3.06
N TYR A 175 10.28 1.03 2.00
CA TYR A 175 11.68 0.94 1.61
C TYR A 175 12.21 2.33 1.28
N GLY A 176 13.42 2.63 1.74
CA GLY A 176 14.08 3.93 1.63
C GLY A 176 15.30 3.83 0.75
#